data_AF-A0A359BF95-F1
#
_entry.id   AF-A0A359BF95-F1
#
_cell.length_a   1.000
_cell.length_b   1.000
_cell.length_c   1.000
_cell.angle_alpha   90.00
_cell.angle_beta   90.00
_cell.angle_gamma   90.00
#
_symmetry.space_group_name_H-M   'P 1'
#
loop_
_entity.id
_entity.type
_entity.pdbx_description
1 polymer ?
#
loop_
_entity_poly.entity_id
_entity_poly.type
_entity_poly.pdbx_seq_one_letter_code
_entity_poly.pdbx_strand_id
1 'polypeptide(L)'
;RNKIRTIAPDGLFWVVLDKNKKGRYPRARHAGAHIYHYGHCRNIEKMREKLRQVSKYWGGQPPEFHGYGNIDVAELRDFKLQHPAVMAKWIGEEAEHTFTQMKNYKLTVRDRRNRLRFWLEQKLKVEISKKHFRALD
;
A
#
# COMPACT_ATOMS: atom_id res chain seq x y z
N ARG A 1 9.56 -25.01 -15.03
CA ARG A 1 10.23 -24.99 -13.70
C ARG A 1 11.20 -23.80 -13.66
N ASN A 2 11.00 -22.84 -12.75
CA ASN A 2 11.88 -21.68 -12.62
C ASN A 2 13.27 -22.11 -12.12
N LYS A 3 14.32 -21.73 -12.86
CA LYS A 3 15.73 -22.03 -12.50
C LYS A 3 16.36 -20.92 -11.63
N ILE A 4 15.66 -19.82 -11.42
CA ILE A 4 16.14 -18.65 -10.70
C ILE A 4 15.81 -18.82 -9.22
N ARG A 5 16.83 -18.73 -8.35
CA ARG A 5 16.65 -18.73 -6.90
C ARG A 5 16.27 -17.34 -6.43
N THR A 6 15.17 -17.24 -5.69
CA THR A 6 14.68 -15.98 -5.15
C THR A 6 14.23 -16.16 -3.71
N ILE A 7 14.39 -15.11 -2.91
CA ILE A 7 13.83 -15.03 -1.56
C ILE A 7 13.07 -13.71 -1.41
N ALA A 8 12.07 -13.70 -0.54
CA ALA A 8 11.36 -12.48 -0.16
C ALA A 8 11.54 -12.22 1.34
N PRO A 9 12.56 -11.45 1.74
CA PRO A 9 12.77 -11.11 3.15
C PRO A 9 11.51 -10.46 3.72
N ASP A 10 10.91 -11.09 4.73
CA ASP A 10 9.68 -10.68 5.40
C ASP A 10 8.48 -10.42 4.46
N GLY A 11 8.53 -10.95 3.22
CA GLY A 11 7.53 -10.69 2.19
C GLY A 11 7.50 -9.24 1.66
N LEU A 12 8.47 -8.39 2.03
CA LEU A 12 8.46 -6.96 1.70
C LEU A 12 8.98 -6.66 0.28
N PHE A 13 9.98 -7.40 -0.17
CA PHE A 13 10.58 -7.25 -1.50
C PHE A 13 11.24 -8.54 -1.94
N TRP A 14 11.57 -8.64 -3.22
CA TRP A 14 12.26 -9.80 -3.78
C TRP A 14 13.76 -9.58 -3.93
N VAL A 15 14.52 -10.63 -3.66
CA VAL A 15 15.97 -10.70 -3.91
C VAL A 15 16.24 -11.92 -4.78
N VAL A 16 16.96 -11.70 -5.88
CA VAL A 16 17.48 -12.77 -6.74
C VAL A 16 18.86 -13.18 -6.24
N LEU A 17 19.06 -14.47 -5.99
CA LEU A 17 20.31 -15.06 -5.50
C LEU A 17 21.09 -15.66 -6.67
N ASP A 18 21.82 -14.81 -7.40
CA ASP A 18 22.69 -15.27 -8.51
C ASP A 18 23.83 -16.16 -8.00
N LYS A 19 24.37 -15.86 -6.80
CA LYS A 19 25.44 -16.64 -6.14
C LYS A 19 25.06 -16.90 -4.68
N ASN A 20 25.71 -17.88 -4.05
CA ASN A 20 25.50 -18.15 -2.63
C ASN A 20 25.81 -16.90 -1.79
N LYS A 21 24.88 -16.52 -0.91
CA LYS A 21 24.94 -15.35 -0.01
C LYS A 21 25.11 -13.98 -0.70
N LYS A 22 24.97 -13.89 -2.04
CA LYS A 22 25.03 -12.62 -2.78
C LYS A 22 23.76 -12.44 -3.60
N GLY A 23 22.97 -11.45 -3.21
CA GLY A 23 21.69 -11.13 -3.82
C GLY A 23 21.71 -9.80 -4.58
N ARG A 24 20.77 -9.65 -5.51
CA ARG A 24 20.44 -8.38 -6.16
C ARG A 24 18.94 -8.21 -6.25
N TYR A 25 18.47 -6.99 -6.50
CA TYR A 25 17.07 -6.79 -6.86
C TYR A 25 16.76 -7.42 -8.23
N PRO A 26 15.50 -7.87 -8.43
CA PRO A 26 15.06 -8.36 -9.72
C PRO A 26 15.22 -7.27 -10.79
N ARG A 27 15.54 -7.70 -12.00
CA ARG A 27 15.41 -6.86 -13.19
C ARG A 27 13.96 -7.01 -13.66
N ALA A 28 13.26 -5.90 -13.88
CA ALA A 28 11.84 -5.90 -14.19
C ALA A 28 11.57 -5.04 -15.43
N ARG A 29 10.48 -5.36 -16.12
CA ARG A 29 9.84 -4.53 -17.14
C ARG A 29 8.39 -4.35 -16.78
N HIS A 30 7.80 -3.23 -17.16
CA HIS A 30 6.38 -3.02 -16.99
C HIS A 30 5.56 -4.09 -17.75
N ALA A 31 4.65 -4.76 -17.05
CA ALA A 31 3.83 -5.84 -17.61
C ALA A 31 2.57 -5.33 -18.33
N GLY A 32 2.30 -4.02 -18.34
CA GLY A 32 1.08 -3.45 -18.91
C GLY A 32 -0.19 -3.75 -18.10
N ALA A 33 -0.06 -4.21 -16.85
CA ALA A 33 -1.17 -4.61 -16.00
C ALA A 33 -1.37 -3.65 -14.82
N HIS A 34 -2.62 -3.54 -14.36
CA HIS A 34 -2.98 -2.75 -13.18
C HIS A 34 -3.25 -3.67 -11.98
N ILE A 35 -2.72 -3.29 -10.82
CA ILE A 35 -3.02 -3.93 -9.54
C ILE A 35 -3.86 -2.95 -8.72
N TYR A 36 -5.07 -3.37 -8.36
CA TYR A 36 -5.98 -2.58 -7.51
C TYR A 36 -5.94 -3.12 -6.08
N HIS A 37 -5.75 -2.24 -5.10
CA HIS A 37 -5.73 -2.59 -3.68
C HIS A 37 -6.79 -1.79 -2.93
N TYR A 38 -7.70 -2.50 -2.26
CA TYR A 38 -8.88 -1.91 -1.61
C TYR A 38 -8.82 -1.96 -0.08
N GLY A 39 -7.62 -2.09 0.50
CA GLY A 39 -7.48 -2.24 1.96
C GLY A 39 -7.92 -1.01 2.77
N HIS A 40 -7.82 0.20 2.20
CA HIS A 40 -8.14 1.47 2.87
C HIS A 40 -9.58 1.94 2.66
N CYS A 41 -10.47 1.06 2.18
CA CYS A 41 -11.88 1.35 2.02
C CYS A 41 -12.77 0.18 2.42
N ARG A 42 -12.27 -0.81 3.16
CA ARG A 42 -13.10 -1.94 3.60
C ARG A 42 -14.07 -1.48 4.70
N ASN A 43 -15.29 -2.00 4.69
CA ASN A 43 -16.29 -1.71 5.71
C ASN A 43 -15.70 -1.75 7.13
N ILE A 44 -15.94 -0.69 7.90
CA ILE A 44 -15.30 -0.43 9.20
C ILE A 44 -15.70 -1.49 10.22
N GLU A 45 -16.96 -1.92 10.23
CA GLU A 45 -17.43 -2.97 11.15
C GLU A 45 -16.73 -4.30 10.87
N LYS A 46 -16.64 -4.69 9.59
CA LYS A 46 -15.91 -5.90 9.17
C LYS A 46 -14.41 -5.81 9.50
N MET A 47 -13.82 -4.62 9.41
CA MET A 47 -12.43 -4.38 9.83
C MET A 47 -12.24 -4.49 11.34
N ARG A 48 -13.15 -3.93 12.15
CA ARG A 48 -13.15 -4.09 13.61
C ARG A 48 -13.28 -5.55 14.01
N GLU A 49 -14.20 -6.28 13.38
CA GLU A 49 -14.39 -7.70 13.65
C GLU A 49 -13.13 -8.50 13.29
N LYS A 50 -12.50 -8.22 12.15
CA LYS A 50 -11.20 -8.80 11.80
C LYS A 50 -10.15 -8.52 12.88
N LEU A 51 -10.01 -7.26 13.32
CA LEU A 51 -9.04 -6.89 14.35
C LEU A 51 -9.29 -7.63 15.66
N ARG A 52 -10.56 -7.75 16.08
CA ARG A 52 -10.98 -8.50 17.26
C ARG A 52 -10.61 -9.98 17.17
N GLN A 53 -10.83 -10.60 16.02
CA GLN A 53 -10.51 -12.01 15.82
C GLN A 53 -8.99 -12.28 15.74
N VAL A 54 -8.22 -11.35 15.16
CA VAL A 54 -6.80 -11.55 14.87
C VAL A 54 -5.89 -11.11 16.01
N SER A 55 -6.26 -10.10 16.80
CA SER A 55 -5.38 -9.54 17.85
C SER A 55 -4.93 -10.57 18.89
N LYS A 56 -5.76 -11.60 19.16
CA LYS A 56 -5.44 -12.72 20.05
C LYS A 56 -4.16 -13.48 19.64
N TYR A 57 -3.80 -13.49 18.36
CA TYR A 57 -2.59 -14.16 17.87
C TYR A 57 -1.33 -13.29 18.03
N TRP A 58 -1.48 -12.02 18.41
CA TRP A 58 -0.39 -11.05 18.52
C TRP A 58 -0.19 -10.55 19.96
N GLY A 59 -0.79 -11.22 20.95
CA GLY A 59 -0.57 -10.95 22.37
C GLY A 59 -1.10 -9.61 22.88
N GLY A 60 -1.98 -8.94 22.13
CA GLY A 60 -2.48 -7.61 22.45
C GLY A 60 -4.01 -7.50 22.44
N GLN A 61 -4.53 -6.51 23.17
CA GLN A 61 -5.92 -6.09 23.03
C GLN A 61 -6.18 -5.58 21.60
N PRO A 62 -7.37 -5.81 21.02
CA PRO A 62 -7.68 -5.27 19.70
C PRO A 62 -7.56 -3.74 19.73
N PRO A 63 -6.77 -3.12 18.84
CA PRO A 63 -6.70 -1.67 18.79
C PRO A 63 -8.07 -1.12 18.37
N GLU A 64 -8.48 0.01 18.96
CA GLU A 64 -9.67 0.70 18.50
C GLU A 64 -9.47 1.24 17.08
N PHE A 65 -10.35 0.83 16.17
CA PHE A 65 -10.33 1.26 14.78
C PHE A 65 -11.56 2.12 14.48
N HIS A 66 -11.40 3.44 14.55
CA HIS A 66 -12.50 4.38 14.31
C HIS A 66 -12.83 4.56 12.82
N GLY A 67 -11.90 4.20 11.93
CA GLY A 67 -12.04 4.31 10.48
C GLY A 67 -10.76 4.80 9.82
N TYR A 68 -10.89 5.24 8.58
CA TYR A 68 -9.75 5.56 7.70
C TYR A 68 -9.30 7.02 7.74
N GLY A 69 -9.97 7.87 8.54
CA GLY A 69 -9.75 9.32 8.57
C GLY A 69 -8.44 9.79 9.19
N ASN A 70 -7.59 8.89 9.71
CA ASN A 70 -6.28 9.21 10.29
C ASN A 70 -5.18 9.29 9.21
N ILE A 71 -5.42 10.01 8.12
CA ILE A 71 -4.50 10.15 7.00
C ILE A 71 -4.44 11.60 6.55
N ASP A 72 -3.28 12.02 6.07
CA ASP A 72 -3.10 13.31 5.44
C ASP A 72 -3.75 13.34 4.06
N VAL A 73 -4.75 14.20 3.88
CA VAL A 73 -5.44 14.41 2.60
C VAL A 73 -4.52 14.87 1.48
N ALA A 74 -3.36 15.45 1.79
CA ALA A 74 -2.37 15.81 0.77
C ALA A 74 -1.73 14.58 0.10
N GLU A 75 -1.85 13.39 0.68
CA GLU A 75 -1.43 12.12 0.06
C GLU A 75 -2.49 11.52 -0.87
N LEU A 76 -3.75 11.98 -0.77
CA LEU A 76 -4.85 11.47 -1.57
C LEU A 76 -4.80 12.03 -2.99
N ARG A 77 -5.19 11.20 -3.96
CA ARG A 77 -5.34 11.58 -5.37
C ARG A 77 -6.66 11.05 -5.88
N ASP A 78 -7.30 11.81 -6.74
CA ASP A 78 -8.49 11.35 -7.42
C ASP A 78 -8.17 10.13 -8.27
N PHE A 79 -8.94 9.08 -8.07
CA PHE A 79 -8.92 7.93 -8.95
C PHE A 79 -9.79 8.23 -10.18
N LYS A 80 -9.18 8.25 -11.37
CA LYS A 80 -9.85 8.57 -12.65
C LYS A 80 -10.00 7.37 -13.58
N LEU A 81 -9.51 6.20 -13.18
CA LEU A 81 -9.64 4.97 -13.96
C LEU A 81 -10.94 4.25 -13.59
N GLN A 82 -11.18 3.10 -14.23
CA GLN A 82 -12.32 2.24 -13.95
C GLN A 82 -11.90 1.08 -13.06
N HIS A 83 -12.73 0.74 -12.08
CA HIS A 83 -12.56 -0.48 -11.31
C HIS A 83 -12.86 -1.71 -12.18
N PRO A 84 -12.14 -2.83 -12.01
CA PRO A 84 -12.48 -4.08 -12.69
C PRO A 84 -13.92 -4.49 -12.40
N ALA A 85 -14.66 -4.92 -13.43
CA ALA A 85 -16.07 -5.30 -13.29
C ALA A 85 -16.30 -6.39 -12.21
N VAL A 86 -15.35 -7.32 -12.06
CA VAL A 86 -15.37 -8.37 -11.02
C VAL A 86 -15.43 -7.79 -9.59
N MET A 87 -14.96 -6.56 -9.38
CA MET A 87 -14.96 -5.90 -8.08
C MET A 87 -16.26 -5.15 -7.77
N ALA A 88 -17.19 -4.99 -8.73
CA ALA A 88 -18.38 -4.15 -8.57
C ALA A 88 -19.22 -4.52 -7.34
N LYS A 89 -19.48 -5.82 -7.15
CA LYS A 89 -20.24 -6.33 -5.99
C LYS A 89 -19.52 -6.04 -4.68
N TRP A 90 -18.22 -6.32 -4.61
CA TRP A 90 -17.41 -6.08 -3.41
C TRP A 90 -17.38 -4.58 -3.07
N ILE A 91 -17.23 -3.70 -4.06
CA ILE A 91 -17.26 -2.25 -3.84
C ILE A 91 -18.64 -1.84 -3.30
N GLY A 92 -19.73 -2.37 -3.85
CA GLY A 92 -21.09 -2.05 -3.41
C GLY A 92 -21.41 -2.51 -1.97
N GLU A 93 -20.93 -3.68 -1.56
CA GLU A 93 -21.38 -4.35 -0.33
C GLU A 93 -20.33 -4.40 0.80
N GLU A 94 -19.05 -4.33 0.44
CA GLU A 94 -17.93 -4.60 1.35
C GLU A 94 -17.06 -3.37 1.61
N ALA A 95 -17.27 -2.27 0.88
CA ALA A 95 -16.49 -1.06 1.00
C ALA A 95 -17.24 0.07 1.72
N GLU A 96 -16.47 0.95 2.37
CA GLU A 96 -16.91 2.28 2.77
C GLU A 96 -17.01 3.18 1.53
N HIS A 97 -18.16 3.82 1.35
CA HIS A 97 -18.41 4.71 0.19
C HIS A 97 -18.12 6.18 0.49
N THR A 98 -17.98 6.52 1.77
CA THR A 98 -17.67 7.89 2.18
C THR A 98 -16.36 7.93 2.94
N PHE A 99 -15.60 8.98 2.69
CA PHE A 99 -14.38 9.27 3.42
C PHE A 99 -14.53 10.62 4.11
N THR A 100 -14.28 10.64 5.42
CA THR A 100 -14.19 11.86 6.22
C THR A 100 -12.88 11.85 6.98
N GLN A 101 -12.05 12.88 6.80
CA GLN A 101 -10.83 13.04 7.60
C GLN A 101 -11.21 13.35 9.05
N MET A 102 -10.47 12.81 10.01
CA MET A 102 -10.71 13.12 11.42
C MET A 102 -10.44 14.61 11.70
N LYS A 103 -11.40 15.29 12.36
CA LYS A 103 -11.34 16.74 12.63
C LYS A 103 -10.08 17.17 13.39
N ASN A 104 -9.59 16.32 14.27
CA ASN A 104 -8.42 16.55 15.11
C ASN A 104 -7.14 15.91 14.56
N TYR A 105 -7.13 15.49 13.28
CA TYR A 105 -5.95 14.89 12.66
C TYR A 105 -4.76 15.86 12.71
N LYS A 106 -3.63 15.38 13.22
CA LYS A 106 -2.37 16.13 13.29
C LYS A 106 -1.34 15.48 12.38
N LEU A 107 -0.72 16.31 11.52
CA LEU A 107 0.35 15.85 10.65
C LEU A 107 1.50 15.26 11.46
N THR A 108 1.81 14.00 11.17
CA THR A 108 2.96 13.30 11.69
C THR A 108 4.24 13.78 11.00
N VAL A 109 5.39 13.40 11.56
CA VAL A 109 6.70 13.62 10.91
C VAL A 109 6.76 12.94 9.54
N ARG A 110 6.10 11.78 9.39
CA ARG A 110 6.02 11.05 8.13
C ARG A 110 5.26 11.85 7.08
N ASP A 111 4.11 12.43 7.43
CA ASP A 111 3.27 13.19 6.50
C ASP A 111 4.02 14.43 6.00
N ARG A 112 4.65 15.17 6.92
CA ARG A 112 5.49 16.34 6.57
C ARG A 112 6.61 15.97 5.60
N ARG A 113 7.30 14.86 5.86
CA ARG A 113 8.34 14.33 4.97
C ARG A 113 7.76 13.95 3.61
N ASN A 114 6.60 13.31 3.57
CA ASN A 114 5.95 12.88 2.34
C ASN A 114 5.50 14.10 1.49
N ARG A 115 4.91 15.12 2.12
CA ARG A 115 4.59 16.40 1.44
C ARG A 115 5.82 17.04 0.81
N LEU A 116 6.95 17.11 1.52
CA LEU A 116 8.20 17.64 0.97
C LEU A 116 8.68 16.82 -0.24
N ARG A 117 8.59 15.48 -0.15
CA ARG A 117 8.94 14.60 -1.27
C ARG A 117 8.06 14.86 -2.49
N PHE A 118 6.74 14.91 -2.32
CA PHE A 118 5.83 15.19 -3.43
C PHE A 118 6.10 16.55 -4.06
N TRP A 119 6.39 17.57 -3.24
CA TRP A 119 6.76 18.88 -3.74
C TRP A 119 8.05 18.83 -4.57
N LEU A 120 9.08 18.12 -4.09
CA LEU A 120 10.34 17.93 -4.83
C LEU A 120 10.12 17.19 -6.15
N GLU A 121 9.39 16.07 -6.14
CA GLU A 121 9.09 15.28 -7.33
C GLU A 121 8.32 16.11 -8.37
N GLN A 122 7.33 16.90 -7.94
CA GLN A 122 6.56 17.76 -8.84
C GLN A 122 7.40 18.90 -9.42
N LYS A 123 8.26 19.53 -8.61
CA LYS A 123 9.07 20.68 -9.04
C LYS A 123 10.24 20.27 -9.93
N LEU A 124 10.90 19.16 -9.62
CA LEU A 124 12.09 18.70 -10.30
C LEU A 124 11.79 17.64 -11.38
N LYS A 125 10.55 17.14 -11.46
CA LYS A 125 10.13 16.05 -12.36
C LYS A 125 11.00 14.79 -12.20
N VAL A 126 11.36 14.48 -10.96
CA VAL A 126 12.14 13.30 -10.58
C VAL A 126 11.27 12.28 -9.85
N GLU A 127 11.67 11.01 -9.88
CA GLU A 127 11.08 9.93 -9.09
C GLU A 127 12.09 9.51 -8.02
N ILE A 128 11.82 9.82 -6.75
CA ILE A 128 12.75 9.56 -5.63
C ILE A 128 12.30 8.40 -4.74
N SER A 129 11.21 7.72 -5.08
CA SER A 129 10.77 6.55 -4.33
C SER A 129 11.79 5.42 -4.40
N LYS A 130 11.98 4.74 -3.27
CA LYS A 130 12.78 3.53 -3.21
C LYS A 130 12.09 2.43 -4.02
N LYS A 131 12.75 1.95 -5.08
CA LYS A 131 12.30 0.78 -5.86
C LYS A 131 13.11 -0.45 -5.46
N HIS A 132 12.44 -1.59 -5.32
CA HIS A 132 13.06 -2.87 -5.03
C HIS A 132 13.25 -3.73 -6.29
N PHE A 133 13.55 -3.08 -7.41
CA PHE A 133 13.82 -3.67 -8.71
C PHE A 133 14.71 -2.74 -9.52
N ARG A 134 15.32 -3.27 -10.58
CA ARG A 134 15.98 -2.49 -11.63
C ARG A 134 15.10 -2.51 -12.88
N ALA A 135 14.60 -1.36 -13.30
CA ALA A 135 13.88 -1.19 -14.57
C ALA A 135 14.79 -1.55 -15.77
N LEU A 136 14.21 -2.15 -16.80
CA LEU A 136 14.86 -2.50 -18.08
C LEU A 136 14.16 -1.87 -19.29
N ASP A 137 13.25 -0.96 -19.02
CA ASP A 137 12.45 -0.12 -19.89
C ASP A 137 12.86 1.35 -19.76
#